data_AF-A0A7Y5H882-F1
#
_entry.id   AF-A0A7Y5H882-F1
#
_cell.length_a   1.000
_cell.length_b   1.000
_cell.length_c   1.000
_cell.angle_alpha   90.00
_cell.angle_beta   90.00
_cell.angle_gamma   90.00
#
_symmetry.space_group_name_H-M   'P 1'
#
loop_
_entity.id
_entity.type
_entity.pdbx_description
1 polymer ?
#
loop_
_entity_poly.entity_id
_entity_poly.type
_entity_poly.pdbx_seq_one_letter_code
_entity_poly.pdbx_strand_id
1 'polypeptide(L)'
;MPWIAGIDEVGYGPLLGPLVVSTALFEVADPAVDLWDALSRVVRRRPARDALAVCDSKLLHRPDDLRPLERTAVSFWNARDGATERTFFEFVSAHCPEAGDQLAAAPWYASPGLPLPFAHSPGALDPHAASLRETLRAAGVRFASLHSALVEPPAFNDGVRRLGNKADLLFETSGRLYRRLWDAHGATGALTVIVGKQGGRAFYADRLQALFPDALVLTSGERRGRSDYTVEGSGRRMQLSFVADAEEKHFPVALASILAKYTREGLMACFNRWWSGRRPGLRPTAGYHTDALRFLRDTEDLRRELGIEDRSLVRER
;
A
#
# COMPACT_ATOMS: atom_id res chain seq x y z
N MET A 1 -20.31 15.15 -2.10
CA MET A 1 -19.08 15.91 -1.79
C MET A 1 -17.93 15.35 -2.63
N PRO A 2 -16.85 16.11 -2.86
CA PRO A 2 -15.69 15.65 -3.63
C PRO A 2 -14.90 14.55 -2.90
N TRP A 3 -14.19 13.76 -3.71
CA TRP A 3 -13.37 12.63 -3.30
C TRP A 3 -11.93 12.88 -3.67
N ILE A 4 -11.02 12.72 -2.70
CA ILE A 4 -9.57 12.77 -2.93
C ILE A 4 -8.95 11.43 -2.55
N ALA A 5 -8.20 10.84 -3.47
CA ALA A 5 -7.50 9.58 -3.26
C ALA A 5 -6.00 9.75 -3.51
N GLY A 6 -5.20 9.00 -2.77
CA GLY A 6 -3.77 8.89 -3.00
C GLY A 6 -3.36 7.44 -3.17
N ILE A 7 -2.45 7.17 -4.10
CA ILE A 7 -1.95 5.83 -4.42
C ILE A 7 -0.43 5.83 -4.41
N ASP A 8 0.15 4.82 -3.78
CA ASP A 8 1.59 4.59 -3.74
C ASP A 8 1.92 3.09 -3.73
N GLU A 9 3.13 2.73 -4.16
CA GLU A 9 3.62 1.35 -4.14
C GLU A 9 4.81 1.13 -3.21
N VAL A 10 4.89 -0.08 -2.67
CA VAL A 10 6.02 -0.54 -1.87
C VAL A 10 6.42 -1.94 -2.31
N GLY A 11 7.73 -2.18 -2.35
CA GLY A 11 8.27 -3.48 -2.74
C GLY A 11 8.45 -3.61 -4.25
N TYR A 12 8.69 -2.54 -5.00
CA TYR A 12 9.02 -2.64 -6.43
C TYR A 12 10.40 -3.27 -6.69
N GLY A 13 11.42 -2.87 -5.93
CA GLY A 13 12.82 -3.28 -6.14
C GLY A 13 13.31 -4.60 -5.51
N PRO A 14 12.78 -5.08 -4.36
CA PRO A 14 13.27 -6.30 -3.70
C PRO A 14 13.34 -7.57 -4.58
N LEU A 15 14.18 -8.53 -4.20
CA LEU A 15 14.18 -9.87 -4.78
C LEU A 15 13.12 -10.78 -4.12
N LEU A 16 12.86 -10.59 -2.83
CA LEU A 16 11.94 -11.42 -2.04
C LEU A 16 10.75 -10.60 -1.51
N GLY A 17 9.66 -11.31 -1.26
CA GLY A 17 8.43 -10.77 -0.68
C GLY A 17 7.53 -10.06 -1.71
N PRO A 18 6.35 -9.59 -1.27
CA PRO A 18 5.35 -9.07 -2.17
C PRO A 18 5.64 -7.66 -2.68
N LEU A 19 5.04 -7.35 -3.83
CA LEU A 19 4.70 -5.99 -4.23
C LEU A 19 3.34 -5.63 -3.61
N VAL A 20 3.22 -4.45 -3.01
CA VAL A 20 1.96 -3.92 -2.47
C VAL A 20 1.73 -2.53 -3.04
N VAL A 21 0.58 -2.30 -3.66
CA VAL A 21 0.10 -0.98 -4.06
C VAL A 21 -1.10 -0.65 -3.20
N SER A 22 -1.15 0.52 -2.58
CA SER A 22 -2.26 0.89 -1.69
C SER A 22 -2.91 2.20 -2.14
N THR A 23 -4.17 2.39 -1.77
CA THR A 23 -4.92 3.64 -1.90
C THR A 23 -5.48 4.06 -0.55
N ALA A 24 -5.45 5.37 -0.28
CA ALA A 24 -6.18 6.00 0.81
C ALA A 24 -7.20 7.00 0.25
N LEU A 25 -8.47 6.88 0.63
CA LEU A 25 -9.57 7.68 0.08
C LEU A 25 -10.24 8.53 1.16
N PHE A 26 -10.44 9.81 0.85
CA PHE A 26 -11.14 10.76 1.70
C PHE A 26 -12.30 11.41 0.94
N GLU A 27 -13.41 11.59 1.63
CA GLU A 27 -14.44 12.55 1.24
C GLU A 27 -14.19 13.85 2.01
N VAL A 28 -14.20 14.97 1.29
CA VAL A 28 -13.89 16.30 1.84
C VAL A 28 -14.93 17.30 1.38
N ALA A 29 -15.13 18.40 2.11
CA ALA A 29 -16.01 19.48 1.66
C ALA A 29 -15.38 20.31 0.53
N ASP A 30 -14.09 20.57 0.63
CA ASP A 30 -13.28 21.34 -0.32
C ASP A 30 -12.14 20.45 -0.86
N PRO A 31 -12.04 20.21 -2.18
CA PRO A 31 -10.96 19.39 -2.74
C PRO A 31 -9.57 20.04 -2.61
N ALA A 32 -9.49 21.34 -2.29
CA ALA A 32 -8.24 22.06 -2.05
C ALA A 32 -7.76 21.97 -0.59
N VAL A 33 -8.47 21.27 0.29
CA VAL A 33 -8.10 21.16 1.71
C VAL A 33 -6.71 20.53 1.88
N ASP A 34 -5.86 21.16 2.67
CA ASP A 34 -4.63 20.54 3.16
C ASP A 34 -4.96 19.65 4.37
N LEU A 35 -4.97 18.34 4.15
CA LEU A 35 -5.29 17.37 5.21
C LEU A 35 -4.27 17.35 6.36
N TRP A 36 -3.03 17.80 6.16
CA TRP A 36 -2.09 17.93 7.27
C TRP A 36 -2.49 19.08 8.19
N ASP A 37 -2.96 20.18 7.62
CA ASP A 37 -3.39 21.34 8.40
C ASP A 37 -4.73 21.06 9.09
N ALA A 38 -5.69 20.50 8.34
CA ALA A 38 -6.99 20.11 8.84
C ALA A 38 -6.91 19.07 9.98
N LEU A 39 -5.90 18.19 9.96
CA LEU A 39 -5.69 17.14 10.96
C LEU A 39 -4.50 17.43 11.89
N SER A 40 -4.00 18.66 11.90
CA SER A 40 -2.77 19.07 12.61
C SER A 40 -2.81 18.86 14.12
N ARG A 41 -3.99 18.70 14.72
CA ARG A 41 -4.12 18.32 16.14
C ARG A 41 -3.50 16.95 16.44
N VAL A 42 -3.59 16.00 15.51
CA VAL A 42 -3.22 14.58 15.74
C VAL A 42 -2.19 14.05 14.74
N VAL A 43 -2.00 14.72 13.61
CA VAL A 43 -1.07 14.29 12.55
C VAL A 43 0.17 15.19 12.47
N ARG A 44 1.31 14.63 12.08
CA ARG A 44 2.55 15.35 11.77
C ARG A 44 3.12 14.91 10.43
N ARG A 45 3.76 15.84 9.71
CA ARG A 45 4.51 15.59 8.45
C ARG A 45 5.87 14.90 8.66
N ARG A 46 6.26 14.63 9.90
CA ARG A 46 7.53 14.02 10.27
C ARG A 46 7.32 13.02 11.40
N PRO A 47 8.23 12.04 11.58
CA PRO A 47 8.18 11.11 12.69
C PRO A 47 8.03 11.83 14.03
N ALA A 48 7.01 11.46 14.80
CA ALA A 48 6.70 12.02 16.10
C ALA A 48 6.40 10.88 17.10
N ARG A 49 6.67 11.12 18.39
CA ARG A 49 6.45 10.10 19.42
C ARG A 49 4.99 10.03 19.88
N ASP A 50 4.32 11.17 19.89
CA ASP A 50 3.01 11.45 20.49
C ASP A 50 1.90 11.72 19.45
N ALA A 51 2.24 11.70 18.17
CA ALA A 51 1.32 11.97 17.07
C ALA A 51 1.40 10.89 15.98
N LEU A 52 0.38 10.87 15.13
CA LEU A 52 0.36 10.03 13.93
C LEU A 52 1.24 10.70 12.87
N ALA A 53 2.34 10.07 12.49
CA ALA A 53 3.16 10.60 11.41
C ALA A 53 2.58 10.13 10.08
N VAL A 54 2.29 11.07 9.18
CA VAL A 54 1.86 10.83 7.80
C VAL A 54 2.86 11.53 6.88
N CYS A 55 3.84 10.77 6.41
CA CYS A 55 4.96 11.19 5.57
C CYS A 55 5.47 10.00 4.74
N ASP A 56 6.56 10.17 3.98
CA ASP A 56 7.22 9.05 3.30
C ASP A 56 7.46 7.90 4.30
N SER A 57 6.95 6.72 3.95
CA SER A 57 7.06 5.51 4.77
C SER A 57 8.51 5.11 5.03
N LYS A 58 9.47 5.50 4.19
CA LYS A 58 10.91 5.30 4.38
C LYS A 58 11.44 6.07 5.59
N LEU A 59 10.85 7.21 5.95
CA LEU A 59 11.23 7.99 7.15
C LEU A 59 10.70 7.35 8.44
N LEU A 60 9.64 6.54 8.35
CA LEU A 60 9.04 5.84 9.48
C LEU A 60 9.56 4.42 9.65
N HIS A 61 9.92 3.77 8.55
CA HIS A 61 10.35 2.40 8.57
C HIS A 61 11.75 2.26 9.16
N ARG A 62 11.82 1.37 10.15
CA ARG A 62 13.08 0.83 10.69
C ARG A 62 12.98 -0.69 10.59
N PRO A 63 14.03 -1.39 10.10
CA PRO A 63 13.98 -2.84 9.91
C PRO A 63 13.49 -3.61 11.15
N ASP A 64 13.92 -3.19 12.34
CA ASP A 64 13.62 -3.88 13.61
C ASP A 64 12.51 -3.21 14.43
N ASP A 65 11.83 -2.19 13.88
CA ASP A 65 10.81 -1.43 14.61
C ASP A 65 9.66 -1.00 13.70
N LEU A 66 8.59 -1.79 13.72
CA LEU A 66 7.35 -1.50 12.98
C LEU A 66 6.37 -0.60 13.74
N ARG A 67 6.68 -0.20 14.99
CA ARG A 67 5.78 0.65 15.79
C ARG A 67 5.40 1.95 15.07
N PRO A 68 6.30 2.71 14.43
CA PRO A 68 5.91 3.94 13.76
C PRO A 68 4.90 3.71 12.62
N LEU A 69 5.06 2.63 11.85
CA LEU A 69 4.17 2.27 10.75
C LEU A 69 2.82 1.76 11.28
N GLU A 70 2.86 0.82 12.23
CA GLU A 70 1.66 0.20 12.81
C GLU A 70 0.78 1.23 13.50
N ARG A 71 1.38 2.19 14.23
CA ARG A 71 0.64 3.26 14.90
C ARG A 71 -0.23 4.02 13.91
N THR A 72 0.36 4.51 12.83
CA THR A 72 -0.42 5.25 11.82
C THR A 72 -1.42 4.35 11.11
N ALA A 73 -0.98 3.21 10.57
CA ALA A 73 -1.85 2.33 9.79
C ALA A 73 -3.09 1.84 10.57
N VAL A 74 -2.86 1.31 11.79
CA VAL A 74 -3.93 0.75 12.62
C VAL A 74 -4.79 1.84 13.23
N SER A 75 -4.24 3.01 13.61
CA SER A 75 -5.09 4.11 14.10
C SER A 75 -6.02 4.65 13.04
N PHE A 76 -5.60 4.75 11.77
CA PHE A 76 -6.51 5.12 10.67
C PHE A 76 -7.59 4.07 10.45
N TRP A 77 -7.24 2.78 10.50
CA TRP A 77 -8.21 1.70 10.39
C TRP A 77 -9.23 1.74 11.54
N ASN A 78 -8.76 1.79 12.79
CA ASN A 78 -9.61 1.82 13.98
C ASN A 78 -10.44 3.11 14.09
N ALA A 79 -9.97 4.24 13.54
CA ALA A 79 -10.75 5.46 13.49
C ALA A 79 -11.99 5.32 12.58
N ARG A 80 -11.88 4.54 11.49
CA ARG A 80 -12.95 4.26 10.54
C ARG A 80 -13.88 3.13 11.01
N ASP A 81 -13.30 1.98 11.34
CA ASP A 81 -14.05 0.72 11.57
C ASP A 81 -14.28 0.42 13.06
N GLY A 82 -13.75 1.25 13.96
CA GLY A 82 -13.73 0.98 15.39
C GLY A 82 -12.58 0.03 15.77
N ALA A 83 -12.12 0.15 17.02
CA ALA A 83 -11.12 -0.75 17.58
C ALA A 83 -11.80 -2.06 18.02
N THR A 84 -11.31 -3.19 17.52
CA THR A 84 -11.69 -4.53 17.99
C THR A 84 -10.44 -5.41 18.00
N GLU A 85 -10.49 -6.51 18.75
CA GLU A 85 -9.45 -7.55 18.64
C GLU A 85 -9.49 -8.14 17.23
N ARG A 86 -8.33 -8.14 16.57
CA ARG A 86 -8.13 -8.64 15.21
C ARG A 86 -6.73 -9.22 15.09
N THR A 87 -6.50 -9.94 14.01
CA THR A 87 -5.20 -10.41 13.55
C THR A 87 -4.70 -9.55 12.40
N PHE A 88 -3.39 -9.61 12.16
CA PHE A 88 -2.78 -8.99 11.00
C PHE A 88 -3.37 -9.53 9.69
N PHE A 89 -3.72 -10.81 9.60
CA PHE A 89 -4.35 -11.33 8.37
C PHE A 89 -5.78 -10.83 8.18
N GLU A 90 -6.54 -10.56 9.25
CA GLU A 90 -7.82 -9.86 9.13
C GLU A 90 -7.63 -8.41 8.64
N PHE A 91 -6.55 -7.73 9.06
CA PHE A 91 -6.15 -6.44 8.45
C PHE A 91 -5.88 -6.60 6.96
N VAL A 92 -5.08 -7.59 6.54
CA VAL A 92 -4.76 -7.77 5.13
C VAL A 92 -6.02 -8.12 4.33
N SER A 93 -6.87 -9.03 4.80
CA SER A 93 -8.12 -9.43 4.13
C SER A 93 -9.11 -8.27 4.01
N ALA A 94 -9.21 -7.39 5.01
CA ALA A 94 -10.11 -6.24 4.97
C ALA A 94 -9.71 -5.20 3.90
N HIS A 95 -8.40 -5.05 3.65
CA HIS A 95 -7.89 -4.02 2.74
C HIS A 95 -7.42 -4.59 1.39
N CYS A 96 -7.17 -5.89 1.29
CA CYS A 96 -6.68 -6.57 0.09
C CYS A 96 -7.45 -7.88 -0.11
N PRO A 97 -8.78 -7.83 -0.36
CA PRO A 97 -9.61 -9.02 -0.41
C PRO A 97 -9.16 -10.02 -1.49
N GLU A 98 -8.52 -9.57 -2.56
CA GLU A 98 -7.99 -10.40 -3.64
C GLU A 98 -6.67 -11.12 -3.28
N ALA A 99 -6.11 -10.91 -2.08
CA ALA A 99 -4.88 -11.58 -1.65
C ALA A 99 -5.10 -13.00 -1.11
N GLY A 100 -6.33 -13.40 -0.79
CA GLY A 100 -6.64 -14.64 -0.06
C GLY A 100 -5.94 -15.88 -0.64
N ASP A 101 -6.14 -16.15 -1.94
CA ASP A 101 -5.56 -17.32 -2.61
C ASP A 101 -4.02 -17.28 -2.66
N GLN A 102 -3.46 -16.08 -2.90
CA GLN A 102 -2.01 -15.89 -2.93
C GLN A 102 -1.38 -16.14 -1.56
N LEU A 103 -2.02 -15.66 -0.48
CA LEU A 103 -1.53 -15.87 0.87
C LEU A 103 -1.70 -17.32 1.33
N ALA A 104 -2.81 -17.96 0.97
CA ALA A 104 -3.08 -19.37 1.30
C ALA A 104 -2.08 -20.33 0.63
N ALA A 105 -1.58 -19.98 -0.56
CA ALA A 105 -0.61 -20.79 -1.30
C ALA A 105 0.79 -20.80 -0.67
N ALA A 106 1.13 -19.84 0.19
CA ALA A 106 2.47 -19.70 0.75
C ALA A 106 2.56 -20.23 2.20
N PRO A 107 3.48 -21.17 2.51
CA PRO A 107 3.50 -21.86 3.79
C PRO A 107 3.84 -20.94 4.97
N TRP A 108 4.50 -19.81 4.74
CA TRP A 108 4.88 -18.85 5.77
C TRP A 108 3.76 -17.93 6.25
N TYR A 109 2.59 -17.99 5.61
CA TYR A 109 1.39 -17.32 6.10
C TYR A 109 0.44 -18.27 6.84
N ALA A 110 0.81 -19.54 6.99
CA ALA A 110 0.03 -20.50 7.76
C ALA A 110 -0.03 -20.11 9.25
N SER A 111 -1.23 -20.24 9.83
CA SER A 111 -1.63 -19.84 11.19
C SER A 111 -0.70 -20.34 12.32
N PRO A 112 -0.69 -19.68 13.50
CA PRO A 112 -1.53 -18.54 13.88
C PRO A 112 -0.98 -17.22 13.36
N GLY A 113 -1.88 -16.41 12.78
CA GLY A 113 -1.60 -15.02 12.40
C GLY A 113 -1.07 -14.19 13.57
N LEU A 114 -0.39 -13.08 13.25
CA LEU A 114 0.04 -12.13 14.26
C LEU A 114 -1.20 -11.44 14.88
N PRO A 115 -1.24 -11.18 16.19
CA PRO A 115 -2.27 -10.32 16.77
C PRO A 115 -2.18 -8.92 16.15
N LEU A 116 -3.23 -8.11 16.28
CA LEU A 116 -3.19 -6.72 15.85
C LEU A 116 -3.65 -5.81 17.00
N PRO A 117 -2.84 -4.81 17.39
CA PRO A 117 -1.45 -4.58 16.97
C PRO A 117 -0.50 -5.74 17.37
N PHE A 118 0.58 -5.96 16.62
CA PHE A 118 1.66 -6.89 17.01
C PHE A 118 2.97 -6.18 17.34
N ALA A 119 3.15 -4.91 16.96
CA ALA A 119 4.30 -4.10 17.37
C ALA A 119 4.01 -3.26 18.64
N HIS A 120 2.74 -3.08 19.00
CA HIS A 120 2.30 -2.44 20.26
C HIS A 120 1.49 -3.39 21.12
N SER A 121 1.38 -3.04 22.41
CA SER A 121 0.45 -3.70 23.33
C SER A 121 -1.01 -3.53 22.87
N PRO A 122 -1.89 -4.50 23.14
CA PRO A 122 -3.32 -4.37 22.91
C PRO A 122 -3.89 -3.08 23.52
N GLY A 123 -4.80 -2.41 22.79
CA GLY A 123 -5.43 -1.16 23.21
C GLY A 123 -4.54 0.11 23.17
N ALA A 124 -3.23 -0.03 22.97
CA ALA A 124 -2.31 1.12 23.00
C ALA A 124 -2.58 2.16 21.89
N LEU A 125 -3.29 1.78 20.83
CA LEU A 125 -3.60 2.63 19.68
C LEU A 125 -5.00 3.25 19.72
N ASP A 126 -5.83 2.89 20.71
CA ASP A 126 -7.21 3.34 20.82
C ASP A 126 -7.33 4.84 21.08
N PRO A 127 -6.50 5.48 21.94
CA PRO A 127 -6.53 6.93 22.13
C PRO A 127 -6.21 7.71 20.85
N HIS A 128 -5.26 7.20 20.06
CA HIS A 128 -4.91 7.79 18.77
C HIS A 128 -6.06 7.67 17.76
N ALA A 129 -6.71 6.49 17.67
CA ALA A 129 -7.86 6.27 16.80
C ALA A 129 -9.06 7.15 17.20
N ALA A 130 -9.33 7.29 18.50
CA ALA A 130 -10.40 8.14 19.01
C ALA A 130 -10.16 9.61 18.70
N SER A 131 -8.96 10.12 18.97
CA SER A 131 -8.57 11.51 18.68
C SER A 131 -8.59 11.80 17.18
N LEU A 132 -8.16 10.84 16.35
CA LEU A 132 -8.23 10.95 14.90
C LEU A 132 -9.67 11.02 14.41
N ARG A 133 -10.55 10.15 14.89
CA ARG A 133 -11.98 10.16 14.53
C ARG A 133 -12.67 11.47 14.92
N GLU A 134 -12.38 12.00 16.10
CA GLU A 134 -12.88 13.32 16.53
C GLU A 134 -12.37 14.44 15.62
N THR A 135 -11.06 14.46 15.33
CA THR A 135 -10.44 15.49 14.49
C THR A 135 -10.95 15.45 13.05
N LEU A 136 -11.13 14.26 12.47
CA LEU A 136 -11.75 14.06 11.15
C LEU A 136 -13.16 14.65 11.10
N ARG A 137 -13.99 14.35 12.10
CA ARG A 137 -15.37 14.88 12.21
C ARG A 137 -15.37 16.40 12.33
N ALA A 138 -14.54 16.96 13.21
CA ALA A 138 -14.45 18.41 13.41
C ALA A 138 -13.98 19.15 12.15
N ALA A 139 -13.12 18.52 11.35
CA ALA A 139 -12.63 19.07 10.08
C ALA A 139 -13.62 18.87 8.90
N GLY A 140 -14.74 18.17 9.09
CA GLY A 140 -15.64 17.81 7.98
C GLY A 140 -15.00 16.86 6.96
N VAL A 141 -14.01 16.08 7.39
CA VAL A 141 -13.28 15.11 6.56
C VAL A 141 -13.71 13.71 6.95
N ARG A 142 -14.03 12.87 5.95
CA ARG A 142 -14.29 11.45 6.18
C ARG A 142 -13.22 10.60 5.53
N PHE A 143 -12.45 9.88 6.34
CA PHE A 143 -11.61 8.80 5.85
C PHE A 143 -12.49 7.60 5.48
N ALA A 144 -12.66 7.38 4.18
CA ALA A 144 -13.75 6.55 3.68
C ALA A 144 -13.32 5.13 3.38
N SER A 145 -12.13 4.94 2.82
CA SER A 145 -11.63 3.61 2.54
C SER A 145 -10.12 3.54 2.39
N LEU A 146 -9.65 2.32 2.50
CA LEU A 146 -8.27 1.91 2.39
C LEU A 146 -8.31 0.60 1.63
N HIS A 147 -7.60 0.53 0.51
CA HIS A 147 -7.56 -0.69 -0.30
C HIS A 147 -6.14 -0.91 -0.81
N SER A 148 -5.77 -2.16 -1.01
CA SER A 148 -4.47 -2.54 -1.53
C SER A 148 -4.64 -3.61 -2.60
N ALA A 149 -3.71 -3.63 -3.54
CA ALA A 149 -3.49 -4.71 -4.47
C ALA A 149 -2.12 -5.31 -4.15
N LEU A 150 -2.12 -6.61 -3.84
CA LEU A 150 -0.93 -7.36 -3.44
C LEU A 150 -0.57 -8.39 -4.51
N VAL A 151 0.73 -8.53 -4.75
CA VAL A 151 1.29 -9.50 -5.70
C VAL A 151 2.45 -10.25 -5.06
N GLU A 152 2.22 -11.52 -4.70
CA GLU A 152 3.24 -12.45 -4.20
C GLU A 152 4.20 -12.89 -5.33
N PRO A 153 5.40 -13.43 -5.01
CA PRO A 153 6.41 -13.77 -6.01
C PRO A 153 5.92 -14.64 -7.18
N PRO A 154 5.10 -15.70 -6.99
CA PRO A 154 4.58 -16.47 -8.13
C PRO A 154 3.76 -15.63 -9.12
N ALA A 155 2.78 -14.88 -8.60
CA ALA A 155 1.93 -14.01 -9.42
C ALA A 155 2.72 -12.85 -10.05
N PHE A 156 3.76 -12.38 -9.35
CA PHE A 156 4.67 -11.37 -9.88
C PHE A 156 5.42 -11.92 -11.10
N ASN A 157 5.97 -13.13 -11.00
CA ASN A 157 6.73 -13.76 -12.08
C ASN A 157 5.84 -14.04 -13.30
N ASP A 158 4.64 -14.58 -13.07
CA ASP A 158 3.66 -14.79 -14.13
C ASP A 158 3.26 -13.48 -14.81
N GLY A 159 3.06 -12.42 -14.02
CA GLY A 159 2.76 -11.08 -14.51
C GLY A 159 3.88 -10.47 -15.36
N VAL A 160 5.14 -10.54 -14.89
CA VAL A 160 6.31 -10.04 -15.64
C VAL A 160 6.48 -10.80 -16.95
N ARG A 161 6.35 -12.14 -16.96
CA ARG A 161 6.42 -12.93 -18.20
C ARG A 161 5.34 -12.54 -19.20
N ARG A 162 4.10 -12.36 -18.73
CA ARG A 162 2.96 -12.01 -19.58
C ARG A 162 3.07 -10.60 -20.16
N LEU A 163 3.53 -9.64 -19.36
CA LEU A 163 3.56 -8.22 -19.71
C LEU A 163 4.92 -7.76 -20.26
N GLY A 164 5.93 -8.61 -20.18
CA GLY A 164 7.30 -8.38 -20.65
C GLY A 164 8.17 -7.55 -19.71
N ASN A 165 7.60 -6.83 -18.73
CA ASN A 165 8.39 -6.05 -17.76
C ASN A 165 7.64 -5.71 -16.46
N LYS A 166 8.41 -5.34 -15.43
CA LYS A 166 7.92 -4.96 -14.10
C LYS A 166 7.10 -3.67 -14.07
N ALA A 167 7.45 -2.70 -14.91
CA ALA A 167 6.74 -1.42 -14.93
C ALA A 167 5.30 -1.61 -15.42
N ASP A 168 5.06 -2.59 -16.29
CA ASP A 168 3.74 -2.93 -16.82
C ASP A 168 2.92 -3.71 -15.81
N LEU A 169 3.55 -4.64 -15.09
CA LEU A 169 2.93 -5.30 -13.95
C LEU A 169 2.53 -4.30 -12.88
N LEU A 170 3.40 -3.34 -12.53
CA LEU A 170 3.08 -2.30 -11.54
C LEU A 170 1.90 -1.45 -12.01
N PHE A 171 1.88 -1.03 -13.27
CA PHE A 171 0.78 -0.25 -13.81
C PHE A 171 -0.53 -1.06 -13.83
N GLU A 172 -0.51 -2.33 -14.24
CA GLU A 172 -1.70 -3.20 -14.22
C GLU A 172 -2.23 -3.40 -12.79
N THR A 173 -1.33 -3.62 -11.84
CA THR A 173 -1.66 -3.78 -10.42
C THR A 173 -2.32 -2.51 -9.87
N SER A 174 -1.74 -1.34 -10.18
CA SER A 174 -2.27 -0.03 -9.78
C SER A 174 -3.59 0.29 -10.47
N GLY A 175 -3.74 -0.15 -11.72
CA GLY A 175 -4.97 -0.02 -12.52
C GLY A 175 -6.19 -0.69 -11.87
N ARG A 176 -6.00 -1.72 -11.04
CA ARG A 176 -7.08 -2.32 -10.24
C ARG A 176 -7.66 -1.29 -9.26
N LEU A 177 -6.81 -0.48 -8.63
CA LEU A 177 -7.25 0.57 -7.71
C LEU A 177 -7.87 1.75 -8.45
N TYR A 178 -7.32 2.14 -9.62
CA TYR A 178 -7.93 3.20 -10.45
C TYR A 178 -9.35 2.82 -10.87
N ARG A 179 -9.56 1.58 -11.37
CA ARG A 179 -10.88 1.08 -11.74
C ARG A 179 -11.82 1.01 -10.55
N ARG A 180 -11.35 0.53 -9.40
CA ARG A 180 -12.16 0.49 -8.16
C ARG A 180 -12.67 1.89 -7.78
N LEU A 181 -11.79 2.90 -7.80
CA LEU A 181 -12.16 4.28 -7.50
C LEU A 181 -13.11 4.86 -8.56
N TRP A 182 -12.83 4.61 -9.84
CA TRP A 182 -13.69 5.00 -10.96
C TRP A 182 -15.11 4.46 -10.83
N ASP A 183 -15.25 3.15 -10.59
CA ASP A 183 -16.54 2.49 -10.51
C ASP A 183 -17.34 2.93 -9.29
N ALA A 184 -16.67 3.12 -8.15
CA ALA A 184 -17.34 3.48 -6.89
C ALA A 184 -17.66 4.98 -6.77
N HIS A 185 -16.82 5.87 -7.34
CA HIS A 185 -16.87 7.31 -7.05
C HIS A 185 -16.89 8.20 -8.29
N GLY A 186 -16.64 7.67 -9.50
CA GLY A 186 -16.58 8.45 -10.73
C GLY A 186 -17.91 9.12 -11.11
N ALA A 187 -19.05 8.53 -10.73
CA ALA A 187 -20.38 9.09 -11.04
C ALA A 187 -20.69 10.38 -10.27
N THR A 188 -19.89 10.72 -9.25
CA THR A 188 -20.06 11.97 -8.50
C THR A 188 -19.57 13.21 -9.26
N GLY A 189 -18.78 13.03 -10.33
CA GLY A 189 -18.20 14.12 -11.12
C GLY A 189 -17.02 14.84 -10.45
N ALA A 190 -16.66 14.45 -9.22
CA ALA A 190 -15.69 15.18 -8.37
C ALA A 190 -14.68 14.22 -7.70
N LEU A 191 -14.12 13.29 -8.47
CA LEU A 191 -13.08 12.37 -8.01
C LEU A 191 -11.70 12.82 -8.50
N THR A 192 -10.81 13.11 -7.56
CA THR A 192 -9.39 13.40 -7.82
C THR A 192 -8.52 12.30 -7.23
N VAL A 193 -7.63 11.75 -8.05
CA VAL A 193 -6.72 10.67 -7.67
C VAL A 193 -5.29 11.10 -7.96
N ILE A 194 -4.46 11.09 -6.93
CA ILE A 194 -3.03 11.38 -7.03
C ILE A 194 -2.26 10.07 -6.87
N VAL A 195 -1.29 9.82 -7.75
CA VAL A 195 -0.46 8.62 -7.77
C VAL A 195 1.00 9.04 -7.69
N GLY A 196 1.81 8.36 -6.87
CA GLY A 196 3.26 8.41 -7.03
C GLY A 196 3.67 7.99 -8.44
N LYS A 197 4.63 8.67 -9.07
CA LYS A 197 5.09 8.26 -10.41
C LYS A 197 5.71 6.87 -10.37
N GLN A 198 5.26 6.01 -11.27
CA GLN A 198 5.54 4.58 -11.25
C GLN A 198 6.52 4.18 -12.36
N GLY A 199 7.42 3.24 -12.04
CA GLY A 199 8.24 2.55 -13.06
C GLY A 199 9.08 3.47 -13.96
N GLY A 200 9.43 4.67 -13.50
CA GLY A 200 10.21 5.66 -14.28
C GLY A 200 9.46 6.28 -15.46
N ARG A 201 8.13 6.12 -15.56
CA ARG A 201 7.33 6.59 -16.70
C ARG A 201 7.00 8.07 -16.60
N ALA A 202 7.11 8.77 -17.74
CA ALA A 202 6.66 10.16 -17.89
C ALA A 202 5.22 10.26 -18.42
N PHE A 203 4.81 9.32 -19.29
CA PHE A 203 3.57 9.37 -20.06
C PHE A 203 2.71 8.13 -19.76
N TYR A 204 1.41 8.32 -19.61
CA TYR A 204 0.45 7.30 -19.18
C TYR A 204 -0.82 7.26 -20.06
N ALA A 205 -1.02 8.20 -20.98
CA ALA A 205 -2.23 8.34 -21.79
C ALA A 205 -2.70 7.02 -22.44
N ASP A 206 -1.85 6.38 -23.26
CA ASP A 206 -2.21 5.14 -23.98
C ASP A 206 -2.62 4.00 -23.04
N ARG A 207 -1.98 3.93 -21.87
CA ARG A 207 -2.23 2.89 -20.88
C ARG A 207 -3.50 3.13 -20.11
N LEU A 208 -3.78 4.39 -19.79
CA LEU A 208 -5.06 4.80 -19.23
C LEU A 208 -6.17 4.55 -20.25
N GLN A 209 -5.94 4.83 -21.52
CA GLN A 209 -6.92 4.58 -22.58
C GLN A 209 -7.20 3.09 -22.73
N ALA A 210 -6.16 2.23 -22.66
CA ALA A 210 -6.34 0.79 -22.63
C ALA A 210 -7.05 0.28 -21.37
N LEU A 211 -6.84 0.93 -20.22
CA LEU A 211 -7.49 0.59 -18.95
C LEU A 211 -8.96 1.01 -18.91
N PHE A 212 -9.31 2.09 -19.59
CA PHE A 212 -10.67 2.65 -19.69
C PHE A 212 -11.10 2.74 -21.16
N PRO A 213 -11.33 1.61 -21.84
CA PRO A 213 -11.56 1.58 -23.29
C PRO A 213 -12.83 2.33 -23.72
N ASP A 214 -13.84 2.38 -22.85
CA ASP A 214 -15.12 3.06 -23.11
C ASP A 214 -15.16 4.51 -22.61
N ALA A 215 -14.03 5.04 -22.13
CA ALA A 215 -13.90 6.41 -21.66
C ALA A 215 -12.90 7.18 -22.54
N LEU A 216 -13.09 8.49 -22.61
CA LEU A 216 -12.14 9.41 -23.20
C LEU A 216 -11.06 9.76 -22.17
N VAL A 217 -9.80 9.56 -22.55
CA VAL A 217 -8.64 10.00 -21.76
C VAL A 217 -8.09 11.30 -22.36
N LEU A 218 -8.29 12.40 -21.64
CA LEU A 218 -7.79 13.72 -21.99
C LEU A 218 -6.48 14.01 -21.25
N THR A 219 -5.44 14.36 -21.98
CA THR A 219 -4.16 14.77 -21.40
C THR A 219 -4.17 16.27 -21.16
N SER A 220 -4.12 16.68 -19.88
CA SER A 220 -4.09 18.09 -19.49
C SER A 220 -2.67 18.65 -19.42
N GLY A 221 -1.67 17.79 -19.23
CA GLY A 221 -0.26 18.15 -19.31
C GLY A 221 0.66 17.04 -18.83
N GLU A 222 1.83 16.91 -19.46
CA GLU A 222 2.82 15.89 -19.12
C GLU A 222 4.20 16.52 -18.95
N ARG A 223 4.77 16.38 -17.75
CA ARG A 223 6.10 16.88 -17.40
C ARG A 223 6.84 15.84 -16.57
N ARG A 224 8.16 16.01 -16.45
CA ARG A 224 9.02 15.11 -15.67
C ARG A 224 8.49 14.88 -14.24
N GLY A 225 8.10 15.96 -13.55
CA GLY A 225 7.62 15.90 -12.16
C GLY A 225 6.13 15.64 -11.98
N ARG A 226 5.31 15.80 -13.02
CA ARG A 226 3.84 15.70 -12.92
C ARG A 226 3.20 15.42 -14.28
N SER A 227 2.27 14.47 -14.34
CA SER A 227 1.46 14.19 -15.53
C SER A 227 -0.01 14.11 -15.15
N ASP A 228 -0.86 14.91 -15.79
CA ASP A 228 -2.25 15.11 -15.45
C ASP A 228 -3.17 14.64 -16.59
N TYR A 229 -4.17 13.84 -16.21
CA TYR A 229 -5.17 13.30 -17.12
C TYR A 229 -6.57 13.48 -16.54
N THR A 230 -7.55 13.55 -17.44
CA THR A 230 -8.96 13.43 -17.11
C THR A 230 -9.53 12.24 -17.85
N VAL A 231 -10.17 11.33 -17.11
CA VAL A 231 -10.90 10.19 -17.67
C VAL A 231 -12.39 10.52 -17.59
N GLU A 232 -13.11 10.47 -18.72
CA GLU A 232 -14.52 10.83 -18.83
C GLU A 232 -15.28 9.81 -19.69
N GLY A 233 -16.34 9.22 -19.16
CA GLY A 233 -17.12 8.21 -19.88
C GLY A 233 -18.27 7.66 -19.05
N SER A 234 -19.36 7.26 -19.71
CA SER A 234 -20.51 6.62 -19.05
C SER A 234 -21.08 7.39 -17.84
N GLY A 235 -21.12 8.73 -17.93
CA GLY A 235 -21.59 9.60 -16.84
C GLY A 235 -20.63 9.69 -15.64
N ARG A 236 -19.38 9.23 -15.78
CA ARG A 236 -18.35 9.25 -14.75
C ARG A 236 -17.19 10.15 -15.16
N ARG A 237 -16.50 10.69 -14.16
CA ARG A 237 -15.34 11.57 -14.33
C ARG A 237 -14.32 11.37 -13.22
N MET A 238 -13.05 11.34 -13.58
CA MET A 238 -11.92 11.23 -12.65
C MET A 238 -10.74 12.07 -13.16
N GLN A 239 -10.21 12.94 -12.29
CA GLN A 239 -8.90 13.56 -12.52
C GLN A 239 -7.82 12.64 -11.94
N LEU A 240 -6.81 12.32 -12.73
CA LEU A 240 -5.73 11.43 -12.35
C LEU A 240 -4.38 12.12 -12.57
N SER A 241 -3.62 12.31 -11.48
CA SER A 241 -2.33 13.00 -11.51
C SER A 241 -1.21 12.08 -11.05
N PHE A 242 -0.19 11.87 -11.88
CA PHE A 242 1.02 11.12 -11.53
C PHE A 242 2.13 12.11 -11.14
N VAL A 243 2.49 12.14 -9.86
CA VAL A 243 3.38 13.14 -9.27
C VAL A 243 4.65 12.48 -8.74
N ALA A 244 5.82 13.04 -9.04
CA ALA A 244 7.08 12.58 -8.47
C ALA A 244 7.18 13.01 -7.00
N ASP A 245 7.65 12.11 -6.13
CA ASP A 245 7.75 12.31 -4.67
C ASP A 245 6.41 12.81 -4.10
N ALA A 246 5.33 12.16 -4.52
CA ALA A 246 3.96 12.57 -4.23
C ALA A 246 3.62 12.41 -2.74
N GLU A 247 4.25 11.45 -2.06
CA GLU A 247 4.17 11.21 -0.63
C GLU A 247 4.67 12.41 0.21
N GLU A 248 5.54 13.26 -0.35
CA GLU A 248 5.98 14.48 0.34
C GLU A 248 4.98 15.64 0.19
N LYS A 249 4.09 15.55 -0.80
CA LYS A 249 3.25 16.67 -1.29
C LYS A 249 1.76 16.45 -1.06
N HIS A 250 1.32 15.20 -0.99
CA HIS A 250 -0.09 14.83 -0.93
C HIS A 250 -0.35 13.84 0.20
N PHE A 251 -1.13 14.27 1.19
CA PHE A 251 -1.44 13.49 2.38
C PHE A 251 -2.01 12.11 2.06
N PRO A 252 -2.98 11.96 1.13
CA PRO A 252 -3.52 10.63 0.83
C PRO A 252 -2.45 9.68 0.28
N VAL A 253 -1.47 10.20 -0.47
CA VAL A 253 -0.36 9.38 -1.01
C VAL A 253 0.60 8.97 0.10
N ALA A 254 0.95 9.89 1.00
CA ALA A 254 1.77 9.58 2.16
C ALA A 254 1.14 8.48 3.04
N LEU A 255 -0.16 8.57 3.28
CA LEU A 255 -0.89 7.55 4.02
C LEU A 255 -0.90 6.22 3.25
N ALA A 256 -1.18 6.23 1.94
CA ALA A 256 -1.11 5.04 1.10
C ALA A 256 0.28 4.36 1.15
N SER A 257 1.36 5.15 1.12
CA SER A 257 2.74 4.66 1.28
C SER A 257 2.95 3.91 2.59
N ILE A 258 2.49 4.50 3.71
CA ILE A 258 2.59 3.89 5.05
C ILE A 258 1.85 2.57 5.10
N LEU A 259 0.67 2.50 4.49
CA LEU A 259 -0.19 1.32 4.48
C LEU A 259 0.40 0.20 3.65
N ALA A 260 0.89 0.52 2.45
CA ALA A 260 1.60 -0.43 1.59
C ALA A 260 2.85 -0.97 2.32
N LYS A 261 3.59 -0.08 3.00
CA LYS A 261 4.78 -0.45 3.77
C LYS A 261 4.43 -1.31 4.98
N TYR A 262 3.44 -0.94 5.78
CA TYR A 262 3.01 -1.73 6.93
C TYR A 262 2.55 -3.14 6.52
N THR A 263 1.74 -3.22 5.46
CA THR A 263 1.27 -4.48 4.89
C THR A 263 2.44 -5.36 4.44
N ARG A 264 3.36 -4.81 3.64
CA ARG A 264 4.52 -5.56 3.16
C ARG A 264 5.40 -6.03 4.32
N GLU A 265 5.74 -5.15 5.26
CA GLU A 265 6.64 -5.50 6.35
C GLU A 265 6.01 -6.48 7.35
N GLY A 266 4.69 -6.41 7.60
CA GLY A 266 3.99 -7.41 8.39
C GLY A 266 4.02 -8.80 7.74
N LEU A 267 3.85 -8.86 6.41
CA LEU A 267 4.01 -10.11 5.65
C LEU A 267 5.46 -10.62 5.69
N MET A 268 6.44 -9.72 5.57
CA MET A 268 7.85 -10.08 5.76
C MET A 268 8.16 -10.55 7.19
N ALA A 269 7.47 -10.03 8.20
CA ALA A 269 7.60 -10.51 9.58
C ALA A 269 7.07 -11.94 9.72
N CYS A 270 5.92 -12.25 9.12
CA CYS A 270 5.41 -13.63 9.03
C CYS A 270 6.40 -14.55 8.29
N PHE A 271 6.91 -14.11 7.13
CA PHE A 271 7.94 -14.80 6.35
C PHE A 271 9.16 -15.15 7.21
N ASN A 272 9.78 -14.14 7.83
CA ASN A 272 10.98 -14.32 8.63
C ASN A 272 10.73 -15.19 9.88
N ARG A 273 9.56 -15.05 10.53
CA ARG A 273 9.18 -15.87 11.68
C ARG A 273 9.08 -17.35 11.31
N TRP A 274 8.47 -17.66 10.17
CA TRP A 274 8.30 -19.04 9.71
C TRP A 274 9.64 -19.74 9.44
N TRP A 275 10.57 -19.03 8.80
CA TRP A 275 11.92 -19.54 8.51
C TRP A 275 12.77 -19.67 9.78
N SER A 276 12.76 -18.65 10.64
CA SER A 276 13.54 -18.67 11.90
C SER A 276 13.05 -19.73 12.89
N GLY A 277 11.75 -20.04 12.86
CA GLY A 277 11.18 -21.15 13.65
C GLY A 277 11.68 -22.53 13.24
N ARG A 278 12.22 -22.68 12.02
CA ARG A 278 12.79 -23.94 11.50
C ARG A 278 14.32 -23.96 11.50
N ARG A 279 14.94 -22.79 11.52
CA ARG A 279 16.40 -22.63 11.59
C ARG A 279 16.77 -21.63 12.68
N PRO A 280 17.05 -22.11 13.90
CA PRO A 280 17.57 -21.26 14.96
C PRO A 280 18.83 -20.51 14.51
N GLY A 281 18.90 -19.20 14.79
CA GLY A 281 20.01 -18.35 14.40
C GLY A 281 19.98 -17.84 12.95
N LEU A 282 18.96 -18.18 12.16
CA LEU A 282 18.79 -17.61 10.83
C LEU A 282 18.56 -16.09 10.93
N ARG A 283 19.35 -15.31 10.18
CA ARG A 283 19.20 -13.86 10.13
C ARG A 283 18.02 -13.47 9.23
N PRO A 284 17.14 -12.54 9.66
CA PRO A 284 16.00 -12.11 8.87
C PRO A 284 16.43 -11.37 7.60
N THR A 285 15.55 -11.37 6.59
CA THR A 285 15.72 -10.68 5.31
C THR A 285 14.65 -9.60 5.15
N ALA A 286 15.07 -8.42 4.69
CA ALA A 286 14.18 -7.38 4.16
C ALA A 286 13.78 -7.68 2.69
N GLY A 287 14.56 -8.55 2.03
CA GLY A 287 14.32 -9.05 0.69
C GLY A 287 15.01 -8.25 -0.40
N TYR A 288 15.84 -7.25 -0.08
CA TYR A 288 16.62 -6.53 -1.09
C TYR A 288 17.77 -7.40 -1.59
N HIS A 289 18.34 -7.04 -2.74
CA HIS A 289 19.23 -7.92 -3.48
C HIS A 289 20.35 -8.56 -2.63
N THR A 290 21.10 -7.74 -1.88
CA THR A 290 22.25 -8.23 -1.09
C THR A 290 21.83 -9.12 0.08
N ASP A 291 20.84 -8.72 0.88
CA ASP A 291 20.38 -9.50 2.03
C ASP A 291 19.54 -10.72 1.62
N ALA A 292 18.79 -10.61 0.52
CA ALA A 292 18.07 -11.72 -0.08
C ALA A 292 19.01 -12.82 -0.59
N LEU A 293 20.07 -12.48 -1.33
CA LEU A 293 21.02 -13.49 -1.81
C LEU A 293 21.71 -14.23 -0.66
N ARG A 294 22.05 -13.51 0.42
CA ARG A 294 22.51 -14.14 1.66
C ARG A 294 21.44 -15.07 2.23
N PHE A 295 20.21 -14.60 2.41
CA PHE A 295 19.11 -15.41 2.93
C PHE A 295 18.85 -16.67 2.10
N LEU A 296 18.92 -16.56 0.76
CA LEU A 296 18.75 -17.68 -0.16
C LEU A 296 19.84 -18.73 -0.01
N ARG A 297 21.09 -18.33 0.25
CA ARG A 297 22.19 -19.25 0.57
C ARG A 297 21.99 -19.89 1.94
N ASP A 298 21.68 -19.08 2.95
CA ASP A 298 21.49 -19.52 4.34
C ASP A 298 20.28 -20.47 4.52
N THR A 299 19.37 -20.53 3.54
CA THR A 299 18.16 -21.39 3.56
C THR A 299 18.14 -22.45 2.45
N GLU A 300 19.22 -22.62 1.68
CA GLU A 300 19.24 -23.49 0.50
C GLU A 300 18.93 -24.96 0.82
N ASP A 301 19.61 -25.54 1.81
CA ASP A 301 19.41 -26.90 2.26
C ASP A 301 18.01 -27.10 2.86
N LEU A 302 17.54 -26.15 3.67
CA LEU A 302 16.18 -26.19 4.23
C LEU A 302 15.09 -26.07 3.16
N ARG A 303 15.30 -25.25 2.12
CA ARG A 303 14.38 -25.18 0.97
C ARG A 303 14.26 -26.52 0.27
N ARG A 304 15.39 -27.21 0.03
CA ARG A 304 15.41 -28.54 -0.60
C ARG A 304 14.70 -29.58 0.27
N GLU A 305 14.96 -29.59 1.57
CA GLU A 305 14.32 -30.50 2.53
C GLU A 305 12.79 -30.33 2.54
N LEU A 306 12.31 -29.08 2.51
CA LEU A 306 10.89 -28.76 2.57
C LEU A 306 10.19 -28.77 1.21
N GLY A 307 10.91 -29.07 0.12
CA GLY A 307 10.37 -29.03 -1.23
C GLY A 307 9.88 -27.63 -1.67
N ILE A 308 10.49 -26.57 -1.14
CA ILE A 308 10.12 -25.19 -1.48
C ILE A 308 10.91 -24.74 -2.70
N GLU A 309 10.20 -24.54 -3.80
CA GLU A 309 10.77 -24.02 -5.05
C GLU A 309 11.18 -22.55 -4.92
N ASP A 310 12.28 -22.17 -5.59
CA ASP A 310 12.74 -20.78 -5.61
C ASP A 310 11.67 -19.82 -6.16
N ARG A 311 10.85 -20.25 -7.14
CA ARG A 311 9.77 -19.42 -7.70
C ARG A 311 8.74 -18.95 -6.67
N SER A 312 8.63 -19.65 -5.54
CA SER A 312 7.69 -19.32 -4.47
C SER A 312 8.10 -18.07 -3.70
N LEU A 313 9.38 -17.70 -3.76
CA LEU A 313 9.99 -16.66 -2.94
C LEU A 313 10.81 -15.65 -3.74
N VAL A 314 11.44 -16.07 -4.84
CA VAL A 314 12.28 -15.25 -5.72
C VAL A 314 11.44 -14.62 -6.83
N ARG A 315 11.53 -13.29 -6.93
CA ARG A 315 10.95 -12.54 -8.05
C ARG A 315 11.90 -12.48 -9.24
N GLU A 316 11.35 -12.70 -10.42
CA GLU A 316 12.04 -12.57 -11.70
C GLU A 316 12.41 -11.11 -11.97
N ARG A 317 13.44 -10.94 -12.80
CA ARG A 317 13.99 -9.61 -13.08
C ARG A 317 13.23 -8.86 -14.15
#